data_AF-A0A8D2AWH1-F1
#
_entry.id   AF-A0A8D2AWH1-F1
#
_cell.length_a   1.000
_cell.length_b   1.000
_cell.length_c   1.000
_cell.angle_alpha   90.00
_cell.angle_beta   90.00
_cell.angle_gamma   90.00
#
_symmetry.space_group_name_H-M   'P 1'
#
loop_
_entity.id
_entity.type
_entity.pdbx_description
1 polymer ?
#
loop_
_entity_poly.entity_id
_entity_poly.type
_entity_poly.pdbx_seq_one_letter_code
_entity_poly.pdbx_strand_id
1 'polypeptide(L)'
;MEKTQLIQKNVVGGRRSAWRVISSIEQKTDTSDKKLHKVFYLKMKGDYFRYLAEVACGDDRKQTIDNSQRAYQKAFDISKKEM
;
A
#
# COMPACT_ATOMS: atom_id res chain seq x y z
N MET A 1 13.48 -45.57 -4.19
CA MET A 1 13.08 -44.40 -5.01
C MET A 1 11.65 -43.90 -4.73
N GLU A 2 10.77 -44.66 -4.07
CA GLU A 2 9.40 -44.21 -3.74
C GLU A 2 9.31 -43.12 -2.66
N LYS A 3 10.12 -43.21 -1.59
CA LYS A 3 10.02 -42.31 -0.42
C LYS A 3 10.32 -40.84 -0.76
N THR A 4 11.23 -40.59 -1.69
CA THR A 4 11.57 -39.23 -2.13
C THR A 4 10.48 -38.59 -3.01
N GLN A 5 9.77 -39.38 -3.82
CA GLN A 5 8.64 -38.87 -4.62
C GLN A 5 7.42 -38.52 -3.76
N LEU A 6 7.16 -39.29 -2.70
CA LEU A 6 6.09 -39.00 -1.74
C LEU A 6 6.37 -37.72 -0.93
N ILE A 7 7.61 -37.51 -0.51
CA ILE A 7 8.04 -36.29 0.17
C ILE A 7 7.88 -35.07 -0.75
N GLN A 8 8.31 -35.17 -2.01
CA GLN A 8 8.15 -34.07 -2.98
C GLN A 8 6.67 -33.76 -3.25
N LYS A 9 5.80 -34.77 -3.38
CA LYS A 9 4.34 -34.57 -3.53
C LYS A 9 3.70 -33.92 -2.31
N ASN A 10 4.10 -34.29 -1.08
CA ASN A 10 3.57 -33.70 0.14
C ASN A 10 4.08 -32.27 0.38
N VAL A 11 5.35 -32.01 0.06
CA VAL A 11 5.95 -30.66 0.13
C VAL A 11 5.34 -29.73 -0.92
N VAL A 12 5.19 -30.19 -2.17
CA VAL A 12 4.54 -29.42 -3.23
C VAL A 12 3.03 -29.28 -2.97
N GLY A 13 2.38 -30.29 -2.40
CA GLY A 13 0.97 -30.28 -2.00
C GLY A 13 0.68 -29.26 -0.90
N GLY A 14 1.50 -29.22 0.15
CA GLY A 14 1.42 -28.21 1.21
C GLY A 14 1.72 -26.79 0.71
N ARG A 15 2.68 -26.64 -0.21
CA ARG A 15 2.96 -25.35 -0.87
C ARG A 15 1.81 -24.89 -1.76
N ARG A 16 1.14 -25.79 -2.47
CA ARG A 16 -0.03 -25.48 -3.33
C ARG A 16 -1.28 -25.16 -2.51
N SER A 17 -1.52 -25.83 -1.39
CA SER A 17 -2.62 -25.47 -0.49
C SER A 17 -2.37 -24.11 0.16
N ALA A 18 -1.15 -23.84 0.63
CA ALA A 18 -0.75 -22.52 1.12
C ALA A 18 -0.90 -21.44 0.03
N TRP A 19 -0.44 -21.70 -1.21
CA TRP A 19 -0.61 -20.77 -2.33
C TRP A 19 -2.08 -20.51 -2.68
N ARG A 20 -2.96 -21.52 -2.61
CA ARG A 20 -4.41 -21.31 -2.83
C ARG A 20 -5.05 -20.49 -1.72
N VAL A 21 -4.64 -20.70 -0.47
CA VAL A 21 -5.13 -19.91 0.67
C VAL A 21 -4.64 -18.47 0.56
N ILE A 22 -3.35 -18.27 0.28
CA ILE A 22 -2.74 -16.94 0.08
C ILE A 22 -3.40 -16.24 -1.12
N SER A 23 -3.57 -16.92 -2.25
CA SER A 23 -4.20 -16.37 -3.46
C SER A 23 -5.71 -16.10 -3.25
N SER A 24 -6.41 -16.94 -2.47
CA SER A 24 -7.81 -16.67 -2.09
C SER A 24 -7.94 -15.50 -1.11
N ILE A 25 -6.96 -15.27 -0.23
CA ILE A 25 -6.92 -14.08 0.64
C ILE A 25 -6.59 -12.85 -0.20
N GLU A 26 -5.67 -12.97 -1.15
CA GLU A 26 -5.29 -11.90 -2.08
C GLU A 26 -6.46 -11.49 -2.98
N GLN A 27 -7.24 -12.45 -3.48
CA GLN A 27 -8.49 -12.22 -4.22
C GLN A 27 -9.66 -11.76 -3.33
N LYS A 28 -9.74 -12.20 -2.07
CA LYS A 28 -10.79 -11.75 -1.11
C LYS A 28 -10.51 -10.40 -0.46
N THR A 29 -9.36 -9.77 -0.71
CA THR A 29 -9.16 -8.34 -0.43
C THR A 29 -9.74 -7.49 -1.56
N ASP A 30 -11.01 -7.73 -1.83
CA ASP A 30 -11.87 -6.86 -2.62
C ASP A 30 -12.29 -5.67 -1.75
N THR A 31 -12.30 -4.49 -2.36
CA THR A 31 -13.05 -3.29 -1.93
C THR A 31 -12.62 -2.53 -0.65
N SER A 32 -12.88 -1.20 -0.70
CA SER A 32 -12.73 -0.13 0.31
C SER A 32 -11.44 0.00 1.13
N ASP A 33 -10.94 -1.05 1.78
CA ASP A 33 -9.85 -0.93 2.77
C ASP A 33 -8.53 -0.50 2.14
N LYS A 34 -8.14 -1.07 1.00
CA LYS A 34 -6.94 -0.63 0.24
C LYS A 34 -6.99 0.86 -0.11
N LYS A 35 -8.18 1.42 -0.34
CA LYS A 35 -8.35 2.84 -0.72
C LYS A 35 -8.36 3.74 0.52
N LEU A 36 -8.98 3.31 1.62
CA LEU A 36 -8.90 4.00 2.92
C LEU A 36 -7.45 4.09 3.41
N HIS A 37 -6.70 2.99 3.33
CA HIS A 37 -5.27 2.96 3.61
C HIS A 37 -4.48 3.92 2.70
N LYS A 38 -4.89 4.06 1.43
CA LYS A 38 -4.26 4.99 0.48
C LYS A 38 -4.53 6.46 0.81
N VAL A 39 -5.75 6.81 1.23
CA VAL A 39 -6.09 8.15 1.71
C VAL A 39 -5.28 8.49 2.97
N PHE A 40 -5.22 7.55 3.92
CA PHE A 40 -4.43 7.71 5.15
C PHE A 40 -2.94 7.92 4.85
N TYR A 41 -2.37 7.09 3.97
CA TYR A 41 -0.98 7.24 3.54
C TYR A 41 -0.71 8.61 2.88
N LEU A 42 -1.58 9.07 1.99
CA LEU A 42 -1.40 10.34 1.30
C LEU A 42 -1.53 11.54 2.26
N LYS A 43 -2.42 11.46 3.25
CA LYS A 43 -2.51 12.45 4.32
C LYS A 43 -1.21 12.51 5.13
N MET A 44 -0.68 11.37 5.55
CA MET A 44 0.60 11.29 6.28
C MET A 44 1.77 11.82 5.43
N LYS A 45 1.77 11.54 4.13
CA LYS A 45 2.75 12.09 3.19
C LYS A 45 2.67 13.61 3.08
N GLY A 46 1.45 14.18 3.06
CA GLY A 46 1.24 15.63 3.10
C GLY A 46 1.76 16.26 4.40
N ASP A 47 1.47 15.63 5.54
CA ASP A 47 1.95 16.05 6.87
C ASP A 47 3.48 16.04 6.94
N TYR A 48 4.13 15.00 6.40
CA TYR A 48 5.60 14.93 6.33
C TYR A 48 6.21 16.08 5.52
N PHE A 49 5.68 16.38 4.33
CA PHE A 49 6.16 17.51 3.54
C PHE A 49 5.87 18.85 4.21
N ARG A 50 4.77 18.98 4.96
CA ARG A 50 4.49 20.18 5.75
C ARG A 50 5.57 20.40 6.82
N TYR A 51 5.91 19.36 7.60
CA TYR A 51 7.00 19.44 8.57
C TYR A 51 8.35 19.74 7.90
N LEU A 52 8.63 19.14 6.74
CA LEU A 52 9.83 19.48 5.97
C LEU A 52 9.83 20.95 5.53
N ALA A 53 8.69 21.52 5.13
CA ALA A 53 8.59 22.92 4.74
C ALA A 53 8.73 23.90 5.90
N GLU A 54 8.52 23.46 7.15
CA GLU A 54 8.80 24.23 8.36
C GLU A 54 10.31 24.36 8.61
N VAL A 55 11.10 23.36 8.20
CA VAL A 55 12.56 23.32 8.39
C VAL A 55 13.32 23.78 7.13
N ALA A 56 12.73 23.64 5.94
CA ALA A 56 13.37 23.99 4.67
C ALA A 56 13.47 25.52 4.44
N CYS A 57 14.58 25.96 3.87
CA CYS A 57 14.85 27.36 3.54
C CYS A 57 15.14 27.53 2.04
N GLY A 58 14.91 28.72 1.50
CA GLY A 58 15.15 29.01 0.08
C GLY A 58 14.11 28.39 -0.87
N ASP A 59 14.54 28.05 -2.09
CA ASP A 59 13.65 27.56 -3.16
C ASP A 59 13.05 26.17 -2.87
N ASP A 60 13.74 25.35 -2.07
CA ASP A 60 13.26 24.03 -1.64
C ASP A 60 11.97 24.13 -0.83
N ARG A 61 11.75 25.24 -0.11
CA ARG A 61 10.51 25.46 0.65
C ARG A 61 9.30 25.51 -0.27
N LYS A 62 9.39 26.20 -1.42
CA LYS A 62 8.28 26.27 -2.39
C LYS A 62 7.95 24.91 -2.97
N GLN A 63 8.98 24.12 -3.34
CA GLN A 63 8.79 22.79 -3.88
C GLN A 63 8.16 21.84 -2.85
N THR A 64 8.58 21.95 -1.60
CA THR A 64 8.05 21.13 -0.49
C THR A 64 6.59 21.46 -0.19
N ILE A 65 6.21 22.75 -0.24
CA ILE A 65 4.82 23.20 -0.11
C ILE A 65 3.95 22.65 -1.25
N ASP A 66 4.41 22.76 -2.50
CA ASP A 66 3.69 22.24 -3.67
C ASP A 66 3.52 20.71 -3.62
N ASN A 67 4.54 20.00 -3.12
CA ASN A 67 4.47 18.56 -2.89
C ASN A 67 3.48 18.18 -1.77
N SER A 68 3.43 18.95 -0.68
CA SER A 68 2.44 18.77 0.39
C SER A 68 1.02 18.99 -0.14
N GLN A 69 0.78 20.09 -0.85
CA GLN A 69 -0.53 20.44 -1.40
C GLN A 69 -1.02 19.38 -2.39
N ARG A 70 -0.15 18.88 -3.28
CA ARG A 70 -0.49 17.78 -4.19
C ARG A 70 -0.83 16.48 -3.48
N ALA A 71 -0.17 16.16 -2.37
CA ALA A 71 -0.47 14.95 -1.59
C ALA A 71 -1.84 15.04 -0.92
N TYR A 72 -2.18 16.18 -0.31
CA TYR A 72 -3.50 16.40 0.27
C TYR A 72 -4.60 16.44 -0.77
N GLN A 73 -4.39 17.09 -1.92
CA GLN A 73 -5.38 17.11 -3.00
C GLN A 73 -5.67 15.69 -3.50
N LYS A 74 -4.64 14.87 -3.71
CA LYS A 74 -4.82 13.46 -4.08
C LYS A 74 -5.56 12.66 -3.01
N ALA A 75 -5.28 12.90 -1.73
CA ALA A 75 -6.01 12.26 -0.63
C ALA A 75 -7.49 12.65 -0.66
N PHE A 76 -7.78 13.94 -0.87
CA PHE A 76 -9.12 14.48 -0.94
C PHE A 76 -9.91 13.96 -2.14
N ASP A 77 -9.30 13.94 -3.33
CA ASP A 77 -9.95 13.45 -4.56
C ASP A 77 -10.29 11.96 -4.45
N ILE A 78 -9.40 11.16 -3.86
CA ILE A 78 -9.66 9.74 -3.60
C ILE A 78 -10.76 9.58 -2.55
N SER A 79 -10.77 10.41 -1.50
CA SER A 79 -11.83 10.38 -0.49
C SER A 79 -13.19 10.75 -1.09
N LYS A 80 -13.26 11.81 -1.92
CA LYS A 80 -14.49 12.30 -2.55
C LYS A 80 -15.04 11.34 -3.61
N LYS A 81 -14.20 10.52 -4.21
CA LYS A 81 -14.62 9.55 -5.22
C LYS A 81 -15.25 8.30 -4.60
N GLU A 82 -15.00 8.05 -3.31
CA GLU A 82 -15.43 6.84 -2.60
C GLU A 82 -16.45 7.11 -1.48
N MET A 83 -16.66 8.37 -1.08
CA MET A 83 -17.75 8.85 -0.21
C MET A 83 -18.80 9.59 -1.04
#